data_AF-A0A3D0P4U9-F1
#
_entry.id   AF-A0A3D0P4U9-F1
#
_cell.length_a   1.000
_cell.length_b   1.000
_cell.length_c   1.000
_cell.angle_alpha   90.00
_cell.angle_beta   90.00
_cell.angle_gamma   90.00
#
_symmetry.space_group_name_H-M   'P 1'
#
loop_
_entity.id
_entity.type
_entity.pdbx_description
1 polymer ?
#
loop_
_entity_poly.entity_id
_entity_poly.type
_entity_poly.pdbx_seq_one_letter_code
_entity_poly.pdbx_strand_id
1 'polypeptide(L)'
;MEEIRKFARYFGPYKWPIAAGIFFILCSMSFGLMVPSLVGMAVDDLGSGVTWEKAIYYPLIILGANGISGIFLFWQRRLLINTSRHIEYDMRRDFYASVVHQPLEFFQNTRVGDLMA
;
A
#
# COMPACT_ATOMS: atom_id res chain seq x y z
N MET A 1 -5.91 19.91 17.68
CA MET A 1 -4.52 19.67 17.20
C MET A 1 -3.79 18.63 18.05
N GLU A 2 -3.97 18.57 19.37
CA GLU A 2 -3.31 17.56 20.23
C GLU A 2 -3.77 16.11 19.98
N GLU A 3 -5.05 15.90 19.68
CA GLU A 3 -5.60 14.56 19.40
C GLU A 3 -4.93 13.89 18.19
N ILE A 4 -4.69 14.66 17.11
CA ILE A 4 -3.97 14.18 15.91
C ILE A 4 -2.54 13.76 16.27
N ARG A 5 -1.89 14.47 17.20
CA ARG A 5 -0.53 14.17 17.64
C ARG A 5 -0.47 12.88 18.48
N LYS A 6 -1.51 12.57 19.25
CA LYS A 6 -1.64 11.27 19.95
C LYS A 6 -1.78 10.13 18.95
N PHE A 7 -2.62 10.28 17.92
CA PHE A 7 -2.74 9.26 16.87
C PHE A 7 -1.45 9.08 16.07
N ALA A 8 -0.73 10.17 15.78
CA ALA A 8 0.56 10.11 15.09
C ALA A 8 1.62 9.25 15.84
N ARG A 9 1.52 9.11 17.16
CA ARG A 9 2.42 8.25 17.96
C ARG A 9 2.31 6.77 17.58
N TYR A 10 1.13 6.29 17.19
CA TYR A 10 0.91 4.89 16.79
C TYR A 10 1.61 4.54 15.47
N PHE A 11 1.92 5.53 14.62
CA PHE A 11 2.70 5.32 13.39
C PHE A 11 4.21 5.16 13.65
N GLY A 12 4.70 5.59 14.82
CA GLY A 12 6.12 5.55 15.19
C GLY A 12 6.80 4.18 15.05
N PRO A 13 6.26 3.09 15.64
CA PRO A 13 6.86 1.76 15.52
C PRO A 13 6.80 1.20 14.09
N TYR A 14 5.87 1.67 13.25
CA TYR A 14 5.65 1.16 11.90
C TYR A 14 6.31 2.00 10.79
N LYS A 15 7.15 2.96 11.14
CA LYS A 15 7.86 3.83 10.16
C LYS A 15 8.66 3.07 9.11
N TRP A 16 9.26 1.92 9.47
CA TRP A 16 10.04 1.09 8.55
C TRP A 16 9.17 0.35 7.52
N PRO A 17 8.11 -0.39 7.92
CA PRO A 17 7.14 -0.95 6.98
C PRO A 17 6.52 0.09 6.05
N ILE A 18 6.20 1.28 6.58
CA ILE A 18 5.63 2.37 5.78
C ILE A 18 6.65 2.89 4.77
N ALA A 19 7.90 3.15 5.19
CA ALA A 19 8.97 3.56 4.31
C ALA A 19 9.26 2.52 3.21
N ALA A 20 9.28 1.23 3.57
CA ALA A 20 9.42 0.14 2.61
C ALA A 20 8.24 0.10 1.64
N GLY A 21 7.00 0.28 2.12
CA GLY A 21 5.81 0.36 1.28
C GLY A 21 5.87 1.52 0.28
N ILE A 22 6.28 2.71 0.73
CA ILE A 22 6.49 3.90 -0.12
C ILE A 22 7.57 3.63 -1.16
N PHE A 23 8.69 3.02 -0.76
CA PHE A 23 9.75 2.64 -1.68
C PHE A 23 9.24 1.70 -2.79
N PHE A 24 8.46 0.68 -2.44
CA PHE A 24 7.87 -0.22 -3.42
C PHE A 24 6.83 0.46 -4.33
N ILE A 25 6.08 1.45 -3.82
CA ILE A 25 5.20 2.29 -4.64
C ILE A 25 6.01 3.05 -5.68
N LEU A 26 7.09 3.71 -5.27
CA LEU A 26 7.93 4.48 -6.20
C LEU A 26 8.53 3.56 -7.27
N CYS A 27 9.09 2.42 -6.88
CA CYS A 27 9.61 1.43 -7.83
C CYS A 27 8.54 0.94 -8.80
N SER A 28 7.38 0.51 -8.30
CA SER A 28 6.28 0.04 -9.14
C SER A 28 5.80 1.12 -10.12
N MET A 29 5.69 2.36 -9.66
CA MET A 29 5.28 3.49 -10.48
C MET A 29 6.31 3.81 -11.57
N SER A 30 7.61 3.75 -11.25
CA SER A 30 8.67 3.89 -12.26
C SER A 30 8.55 2.83 -13.35
N PHE A 31 8.42 1.55 -13.01
CA PHE A 31 8.23 0.48 -14.00
C PHE A 31 6.91 0.62 -14.78
N GLY A 32 5.84 1.02 -14.10
CA GLY A 32 4.54 1.26 -14.74
C GLY A 32 4.58 2.38 -15.78
N LEU A 33 5.34 3.45 -15.52
CA LEU A 33 5.54 4.55 -16.47
C LEU A 33 6.51 4.20 -17.61
N MET A 34 7.43 3.25 -17.41
CA MET A 34 8.30 2.77 -18.48
C MET A 34 7.54 1.96 -19.54
N VAL A 35 6.46 1.26 -19.17
CA VAL A 35 5.67 0.43 -20.09
C VAL A 35 5.13 1.23 -21.30
N PRO A 36 4.43 2.37 -21.14
CA PRO A 36 4.01 3.21 -22.26
C PRO A 36 5.16 3.65 -23.18
N SER A 37 6.31 4.02 -22.61
CA SER A 37 7.47 4.42 -23.41
C SER A 37 8.07 3.25 -24.20
N LEU A 38 8.09 2.04 -23.64
CA LEU A 38 8.50 0.82 -24.33
C LEU A 38 7.54 0.45 -25.46
N VAL A 39 6.24 0.63 -25.24
CA VAL A 39 5.22 0.44 -26.29
C VAL A 39 5.41 1.45 -27.41
N GLY A 40 5.67 2.73 -27.10
CA GLY A 40 5.95 3.76 -28.10
C GLY A 40 7.16 3.41 -28.98
N MET A 41 8.29 3.05 -28.34
CA MET A 41 9.49 2.60 -29.07
C MET A 41 9.22 1.35 -29.92
N ALA A 42 8.44 0.40 -29.42
CA ALA A 42 8.08 -0.80 -30.18
C ALA A 42 7.25 -0.46 -31.42
N VAL A 43 6.29 0.48 -31.32
CA VAL A 43 5.44 0.91 -32.44
C VAL A 43 6.26 1.66 -33.49
N ASP A 44 7.11 2.59 -33.08
CA ASP A 44 7.96 3.37 -33.99
C ASP A 44 8.97 2.47 -34.72
N ASP A 45 9.60 1.54 -34.00
CA ASP A 45 10.64 0.66 -34.56
C ASP A 45 10.03 -0.41 -35.49
N LEU A 46 8.87 -0.99 -35.11
CA LEU A 46 8.13 -1.93 -35.98
C LEU A 46 7.50 -1.25 -37.20
N GLY A 47 7.14 0.04 -37.10
CA GLY A 47 6.63 0.83 -38.22
C GLY A 47 7.68 1.11 -39.30
N SER A 48 8.97 1.16 -38.94
CA SER A 48 10.09 1.41 -39.86
C SER A 48 10.60 0.15 -40.60
N GLY A 49 10.29 -1.04 -40.08
CA GLY A 49 10.67 -2.32 -40.68
C GLY A 49 10.44 -3.50 -39.73
N VAL A 50 9.51 -4.38 -40.09
CA VAL A 50 9.15 -5.54 -39.26
C VAL A 50 10.21 -6.64 -39.43
N THR A 51 11.08 -6.78 -38.42
CA THR A 51 11.94 -7.97 -38.26
C THR A 51 11.30 -8.91 -37.24
N TRP A 52 11.29 -10.23 -37.52
CA TRP A 52 10.67 -11.24 -36.66
C TRP A 52 11.26 -11.30 -35.25
N GLU A 53 12.55 -11.00 -35.12
CA GLU A 53 13.23 -10.87 -33.82
C GLU A 53 12.67 -9.71 -32.98
N LYS A 54 12.48 -8.53 -33.60
CA LYS A 54 11.94 -7.34 -32.91
C LYS A 54 10.49 -7.55 -32.48
N ALA A 55 9.68 -8.20 -33.32
CA ALA A 55 8.27 -8.47 -33.05
C ALA A 55 8.04 -9.35 -31.80
N ILE A 56 9.01 -10.22 -31.47
CA ILE A 56 8.94 -11.10 -30.28
C ILE A 56 9.65 -10.45 -29.07
N TYR A 57 10.75 -9.74 -29.29
CA TYR A 57 11.56 -9.15 -28.23
C TYR A 57 10.82 -8.05 -27.44
N TYR A 58 10.14 -7.13 -28.13
CA TYR A 58 9.46 -6.01 -27.46
C TYR A 58 8.30 -6.45 -26.56
N PRO A 59 7.34 -7.30 -27.00
CA PRO A 59 6.29 -7.80 -26.12
C PRO A 59 6.83 -8.58 -24.93
N LEU A 60 7.90 -9.37 -25.11
CA LEU A 60 8.50 -10.15 -24.03
C LEU A 60 9.05 -9.25 -22.91
N ILE A 61 9.75 -8.16 -23.28
CA ILE A 61 10.25 -7.17 -22.32
C ILE A 61 9.10 -6.43 -21.64
N ILE A 62 8.09 -6.01 -22.39
CA ILE A 62 6.92 -5.32 -21.83
C ILE A 62 6.19 -6.21 -20.82
N LEU A 63 6.04 -7.50 -21.12
CA LEU A 63 5.39 -8.47 -20.25
C LEU A 63 6.23 -8.74 -19.00
N GLY A 64 7.56 -8.84 -19.14
CA GLY A 64 8.49 -8.93 -18.01
C GLY A 64 8.44 -7.71 -17.10
N ALA A 65 8.45 -6.50 -17.68
CA ALA A 65 8.37 -5.24 -16.94
C ALA A 65 7.03 -5.10 -16.18
N ASN A 66 5.91 -5.46 -16.82
CA ASN A 66 4.60 -5.50 -16.15
C ASN A 66 4.56 -6.54 -15.02
N GLY A 67 5.13 -7.73 -15.23
CA GLY A 67 5.22 -8.77 -14.21
C GLY A 67 5.98 -8.28 -12.97
N ILE A 68 7.13 -7.65 -13.18
CA ILE A 68 7.95 -7.06 -12.11
C ILE A 68 7.19 -5.96 -11.38
N SER A 69 6.54 -5.05 -12.11
CA SER A 69 5.72 -4.00 -11.49
C SER A 69 4.58 -4.61 -10.67
N GLY A 70 3.91 -5.65 -11.17
CA GLY A 70 2.87 -6.39 -10.45
C GLY A 70 3.36 -7.02 -9.15
N ILE A 71 4.57 -7.59 -9.13
CA ILE A 71 5.19 -8.14 -7.92
C ILE A 71 5.42 -7.01 -6.89
N PHE A 72 5.92 -5.86 -7.32
CA PHE A 72 6.08 -4.70 -6.44
C PHE A 72 4.74 -4.17 -5.92
N LEU A 73 3.69 -4.15 -6.76
CA LEU A 73 2.32 -3.81 -6.35
C LEU A 73 1.77 -4.77 -5.29
N PHE A 74 2.13 -6.05 -5.37
CA PHE A 74 1.74 -7.03 -4.35
C PHE A 74 2.47 -6.75 -3.02
N TRP A 75 3.79 -6.54 -3.06
CA TRP A 75 4.58 -6.30 -1.86
C TRP A 75 4.20 -5.02 -1.12
N GLN A 76 4.02 -3.90 -1.84
CA GLN A 76 3.55 -2.65 -1.23
C GLN A 76 2.21 -2.86 -0.51
N ARG A 77 1.30 -3.64 -1.12
CA ARG A 77 -0.05 -3.84 -0.61
C ARG A 77 -0.01 -4.73 0.62
N ARG A 78 0.83 -5.76 0.60
CA ARG A 78 1.06 -6.61 1.78
C ARG A 78 1.62 -5.79 2.94
N LEU A 79 2.61 -4.93 2.70
CA LEU A 79 3.24 -4.13 3.75
C LEU A 79 2.31 -3.06 4.31
N LEU A 80 1.66 -2.26 3.45
CA LEU A 80 0.81 -1.15 3.89
C LEU A 80 -0.47 -1.64 4.57
N ILE A 81 -1.18 -2.61 3.99
CA ILE A 81 -2.43 -3.12 4.60
C ILE A 81 -2.14 -3.83 5.93
N ASN A 82 -1.09 -4.66 5.96
CA ASN A 82 -0.74 -5.35 7.21
C ASN A 82 -0.39 -4.32 8.28
N THR A 83 0.43 -3.33 7.95
CA THR A 83 0.79 -2.25 8.88
C THR A 83 -0.44 -1.48 9.37
N SER A 84 -1.36 -1.13 8.47
CA SER A 84 -2.62 -0.46 8.82
C SER A 84 -3.43 -1.26 9.84
N ARG A 85 -3.53 -2.59 9.66
CA ARG A 85 -4.25 -3.47 10.60
C ARG A 85 -3.57 -3.54 11.97
N HIS A 86 -2.25 -3.51 12.02
CA HIS A 86 -1.54 -3.52 13.29
C HIS A 86 -1.73 -2.20 14.05
N ILE A 87 -1.69 -1.08 13.34
CA ILE A 87 -2.00 0.24 13.92
C ILE A 87 -3.44 0.26 14.46
N GLU A 88 -4.40 -0.22 13.66
CA GLU A 88 -5.80 -0.30 14.10
C GLU A 88 -5.97 -1.20 15.33
N TYR A 89 -5.28 -2.35 15.36
CA TYR A 89 -5.30 -3.26 16.49
C TYR A 89 -4.77 -2.61 17.77
N ASP A 90 -3.62 -1.93 17.70
CA ASP A 90 -3.05 -1.23 18.85
C ASP A 90 -3.98 -0.12 19.35
N MET A 91 -4.58 0.65 18.44
CA MET A 91 -5.55 1.68 18.78
C MET A 91 -6.79 1.09 19.46
N ARG A 92 -7.35 0.02 18.91
CA ARG A 92 -8.51 -0.68 19.51
C ARG A 92 -8.17 -1.28 20.87
N ARG A 93 -6.96 -1.82 21.03
CA ARG A 93 -6.49 -2.39 22.31
C ARG A 93 -6.41 -1.33 23.39
N ASP A 94 -5.79 -0.19 23.09
CA ASP A 94 -5.63 0.89 24.06
C ASP A 94 -6.98 1.56 24.38
N PHE A 95 -7.87 1.68 23.38
CA PHE A 95 -9.25 2.10 23.60
C PHE A 95 -9.99 1.12 24.53
N TYR A 96 -9.97 -0.17 24.25
CA TYR A 96 -10.63 -1.19 25.07
C TYR A 96 -10.10 -1.18 26.51
N ALA A 97 -8.78 -1.08 26.69
CA ALA A 97 -8.17 -0.97 28.00
C ALA A 97 -8.70 0.23 28.79
N SER A 98 -8.92 1.38 28.13
CA SER A 98 -9.49 2.56 28.77
C SER A 98 -10.98 2.43 29.10
N VAL A 99 -11.76 1.73 28.27
CA VAL A 99 -13.20 1.53 28.44
C VAL A 99 -13.49 0.59 29.61
N VAL A 100 -12.74 -0.49 29.77
CA VAL A 100 -12.96 -1.48 30.85
C VAL A 100 -12.81 -0.88 32.25
N HIS A 101 -12.01 0.18 32.41
CA HIS A 101 -11.80 0.85 33.69
C HIS A 101 -12.83 1.95 34.00
N GLN A 102 -13.84 2.14 33.14
CA GLN A 102 -14.88 3.15 33.36
C GLN A 102 -15.89 2.73 34.44
N PRO A 103 -16.48 3.70 35.17
CA PRO A 103 -17.50 3.42 36.18
C PRO A 103 -18.80 2.89 35.56
N LEU A 104 -19.60 2.19 36.36
CA LEU A 104 -20.87 1.61 35.90
C LEU A 104 -21.82 2.65 35.29
N GLU A 105 -21.81 3.89 35.79
CA GLU A 105 -22.60 5.01 35.27
C GLU A 105 -22.31 5.31 33.79
N PHE A 106 -21.07 5.12 33.33
CA PHE A 106 -20.71 5.30 31.93
C PHE A 106 -21.42 4.28 31.03
N PHE A 107 -21.48 3.02 31.47
CA PHE A 107 -22.12 1.92 30.75
C PHE A 107 -23.66 1.96 30.83
N GLN A 108 -24.22 2.61 31.84
CA GLN A 108 -25.66 2.85 31.94
C GLN A 108 -26.11 3.95 30.97
N ASN A 109 -25.27 4.97 30.75
CA ASN A 109 -25.56 6.08 29.84
C ASN A 109 -25.13 5.82 28.39
N THR A 110 -24.25 4.84 28.15
CA THR A 110 -23.69 4.55 26.83
C THR A 110 -23.86 3.08 26.47
N ARG A 111 -24.51 2.79 25.33
CA ARG A 111 -24.66 1.41 24.88
C ARG A 111 -23.31 0.86 24.41
N VAL A 112 -22.91 -0.29 24.95
CA VAL A 112 -21.66 -0.98 24.57
C VAL A 112 -21.63 -1.34 23.08
N GLY A 113 -22.80 -1.59 22.47
CA GLY A 113 -22.92 -1.82 21.03
C GLY A 113 -22.48 -0.62 20.19
N ASP A 114 -22.74 0.60 20.65
CA ASP A 114 -22.34 1.84 19.96
C ASP A 114 -20.83 2.14 20.17
N LEU A 115 -20.19 1.53 21.17
CA LEU A 115 -18.76 1.69 21.46
C LEU A 115 -17.87 0.70 20.68
N MET A 116 -18.44 -0.41 20.19
CA MET A 116 -17.71 -1.49 19.52
C MET A 116 -18.02 -1.62 18.02
N ALA A 117 -19.00 -0.85 17.52
CA ALA A 117 -19.41 -0.82 16.11
C ALA A 117 -18.37 -0.11 15.22
#